data_AF-A0A7X1PN12-F1
#
_entry.id   AF-A0A7X1PN12-F1
#
_cell.length_a   1.000
_cell.length_b   1.000
_cell.length_c   1.000
_cell.angle_alpha   90.00
_cell.angle_beta   90.00
_cell.angle_gamma   90.00
#
_symmetry.space_group_name_H-M   'P 1'
#
loop_
_entity.id
_entity.type
_entity.pdbx_description
1 polymer ?
#
loop_
_entity_poly.entity_id
_entity_poly.type
_entity_poly.pdbx_seq_one_letter_code
_entity_poly.pdbx_strand_id
1 'polypeptide(L)' 'MNRRKKIKQLLDAHAKKAKAKLAPKNKPKYICKADRLKLAEEAAREAQAAAQS' A
#
# COMPACT_ATOMS: atom_id res chain seq x y z
N MET A 1 -30.23 0.28 13.76
CA MET A 1 -29.86 1.62 13.25
C MET A 1 -30.41 2.66 14.20
N ASN A 2 -29.52 3.29 14.97
CA ASN A 2 -29.88 4.34 15.92
C ASN A 2 -28.97 5.54 15.59
N ARG A 3 -29.49 6.77 15.57
CA ARG A 3 -28.75 7.95 15.08
C ARG A 3 -27.35 8.06 15.69
N ARG A 4 -27.24 7.79 17.00
CA ARG A 4 -25.96 7.74 17.75
C ARG A 4 -24.96 6.74 17.15
N LYS A 5 -25.39 5.52 16.81
CA LYS A 5 -24.51 4.50 16.20
C LYS A 5 -24.05 4.94 14.81
N LYS A 6 -24.93 5.55 14.01
CA LYS A 6 -24.59 6.03 12.66
C LYS A 6 -23.57 7.18 12.70
N ILE A 7 -23.76 8.13 13.61
CA ILE A 7 -22.81 9.24 13.82
C ILE A 7 -21.44 8.68 14.23
N LYS A 8 -21.40 7.76 15.20
CA LYS A 8 -20.14 7.14 15.64
C LYS A 8 -19.42 6.42 14.49
N GLN A 9 -20.15 5.62 13.70
CA GLN A 9 -19.60 4.93 12.53
C GLN A 9 -19.01 5.90 11.50
N LEU A 10 -19.71 7.02 11.21
CA LEU A 10 -19.22 8.04 10.28
C LEU A 10 -17.94 8.70 10.81
N LEU A 11 -17.92 9.13 12.06
CA LEU A 11 -16.74 9.76 12.69
C LEU A 11 -15.53 8.82 12.68
N ASP A 12 -15.73 7.56 13.06
CA ASP A 12 -14.66 6.55 13.05
C ASP A 12 -14.12 6.31 11.64
N ALA A 13 -14.99 6.28 10.63
CA ALA A 13 -14.57 6.13 9.23
C ALA A 13 -13.77 7.35 8.73
N HIS A 14 -14.20 8.56 9.06
CA HIS A 14 -13.47 9.79 8.71
C HIS A 14 -12.10 9.86 9.39
N ALA A 15 -12.03 9.51 10.69
CA ALA A 15 -10.77 9.48 11.42
C ALA A 15 -9.79 8.45 10.84
N LYS A 16 -10.27 7.25 10.47
CA LYS A 16 -9.45 6.22 9.80
C LYS A 16 -8.92 6.71 8.45
N LYS A 17 -9.76 7.36 7.64
CA LYS A 17 -9.35 7.94 6.35
C LYS A 17 -8.30 9.04 6.52
N ALA A 18 -8.46 9.92 7.52
CA ALA A 18 -7.48 10.97 7.81
C ALA A 18 -6.13 10.39 8.26
N LYS A 19 -6.15 9.41 9.19
CA LYS A 19 -4.92 8.72 9.66
C LYS A 19 -4.20 7.97 8.55
N ALA A 20 -4.93 7.31 7.65
CA ALA A 20 -4.33 6.60 6.52
C ALA A 20 -3.64 7.56 5.52
N LYS A 21 -4.17 8.79 5.36
CA LYS A 21 -3.54 9.82 4.53
C LYS A 21 -2.32 10.45 5.20
N LEU A 22 -2.37 10.65 6.52
CA LEU A 22 -1.30 11.27 7.29
C LEU A 22 -0.12 10.34 7.55
N ALA A 23 -0.35 9.03 7.63
CA ALA A 23 0.68 8.01 7.81
C ALA A 23 1.00 7.32 6.48
N PRO A 24 1.84 7.90 5.61
CA PRO A 24 2.41 7.15 4.50
C PRO A 24 3.13 5.93 5.08
N LYS A 25 2.98 4.77 4.41
CA LYS A 25 3.70 3.55 4.78
C LYS A 25 5.17 3.72 4.40
N ASN A 26 5.89 4.54 5.17
CA ASN A 26 7.30 4.89 4.98
C ASN A 26 8.25 3.73 5.30
N LYS A 27 7.72 2.61 5.79
CA LYS A 27 8.53 1.42 6.04
C LYS A 27 8.65 0.67 4.72
N PRO A 28 9.88 0.46 4.19
CA PRO A 28 10.06 -0.46 3.08
C PRO A 28 9.47 -1.80 3.51
N LYS A 29 8.61 -2.37 2.66
CA LYS A 29 8.00 -3.67 2.91
C LYS A 29 9.14 -4.66 3.15
N TYR A 30 9.13 -5.35 4.28
CA TYR A 30 10.12 -6.40 4.53
C TYR A 30 9.85 -7.52 3.53
N ILE A 31 10.82 -7.73 2.63
CA ILE A 31 10.77 -8.72 1.55
C ILE A 31 11.86 -9.73 1.88
N CYS A 32 11.50 -11.02 1.91
CA CYS A 32 12.48 -12.08 2.20
C CYS A 32 13.52 -12.18 1.06
N LYS A 33 14.65 -12.85 1.32
CA LYS A 33 15.74 -12.95 0.32
C LYS A 33 15.26 -13.53 -1.02
N ALA A 34 14.36 -14.52 -0.99
CA ALA A 34 13.81 -15.14 -2.19
C ALA A 34 12.94 -14.16 -3.01
N ASP A 35 12.09 -13.39 -2.34
CA ASP A 35 11.20 -12.44 -3.01
C ASP A 35 11.95 -11.23 -3.57
N ARG A 36 13.10 -10.86 -2.97
CA ARG A 36 13.96 -9.80 -3.49
C ARG A 36 14.64 -10.22 -4.81
N LEU A 37 15.05 -11.50 -4.91
CA LEU A 37 15.64 -12.04 -6.13
C LEU A 37 14.60 -12.07 -7.27
N LYS A 38 13.39 -12.54 -6.99
CA LYS A 38 12.29 -12.56 -7.97
C LYS A 38 11.96 -11.15 -8.49
N LEU A 39 11.87 -10.16 -7.60
CA LEU A 39 11.63 -8.78 -7.99
C LEU A 39 12.77 -8.18 -8.83
N ALA A 40 14.02 -8.57 -8.55
CA ALA A 40 15.17 -8.14 -9.35
C ALA A 40 15.18 -8.79 -10.74
N GLU A 41 14.80 -10.06 -10.84
CA GLU A 41 14.66 -10.78 -12.12
C GLU A 41 13.52 -10.21 -12.97
N GLU A 42 12.37 -9.91 -12.36
CA GLU A 42 11.24 -9.24 -13.03
C GLU A 42 11.63 -7.83 -13.49
N ALA A 43 12.25 -7.02 -12.63
CA ALA A 43 12.72 -5.69 -13.00
C ALA A 43 13.79 -5.72 -14.12
N ALA A 44 14.68 -6.71 -14.11
CA ALA A 44 15.68 -6.89 -15.16
C ALA A 44 15.03 -7.29 -16.50
N ARG A 45 14.00 -8.15 -16.47
CA ARG A 45 13.21 -8.50 -17.67
C ARG A 45 12.43 -7.31 -18.23
N GLU A 46 11.80 -6.53 -17.36
CA GLU A 46 11.06 -5.32 -17.77
C GLU A 46 12.01 -4.26 -18.34
N ALA A 47 13.20 -4.06 -17.75
CA ALA A 47 14.21 -3.15 -18.28
C ALA A 47 14.76 -3.59 -19.65
N GLN A 48 14.94 -4.90 -19.86
CA GLN A 48 15.36 -5.45 -21.15
C GLN A 48 14.27 -5.30 -22.21
N ALA A 49 13.00 -5.48 -21.84
CA ALA A 49 11.87 -5.28 -22.74
C ALA A 49 11.69 -3.80 -23.14
N ALA A 50 11.89 -2.87 -22.19
CA ALA A 50 11.80 -1.43 -22.46
C ALA A 50 12.98 -0.88 -23.29
N ALA A 51 14.14 -1.53 -23.28
CA ALA A 51 15.29 -1.15 -24.10
C ALA A 51 15.23 -1.67 -25.55
N GLN A 52 14.28 -2.54 -25.87
CA GLN A 52 14.08 -3.12 -27.21
C GLN A 52 12.92 -2.49 -27.99
N SER A 53 12.28 -1.46 -27.44
CA SER A 53 11.28 -0.61 -28.09
C SER A 53 11.85 0.77 -28.40
#